data_AF-A0A527YPR0-F1
#
_entry.id   AF-A0A527YPR0-F1
#
_cell.length_a   1.000
_cell.length_b   1.000
_cell.length_c   1.000
_cell.angle_alpha   90.00
_cell.angle_beta   90.00
_cell.angle_gamma   90.00
#
_symmetry.space_group_name_H-M   'P 1'
#
loop_
_entity.id
_entity.type
_entity.pdbx_description
1 polymer ?
#
loop_
_entity_poly.entity_id
_entity_poly.type
_entity_poly.pdbx_seq_one_letter_code
_entity_poly.pdbx_strand_id
1 'polypeptide(L)' 'GDTGPCGPCSEIFIDRGEDVWGGPPGSPEEDGDRFLEFWNLVFMQYEQVTKDERIDLPRPSIDTGMGLERMA' A
#
# COMPACT_ATOMS: atom_id res chain seq x y z
N GLY A 1 -3.47 10.07 -5.20
CA GLY A 1 -4.42 11.15 -5.51
C GLY A 1 -4.54 11.32 -7.01
N ASP A 2 -5.39 12.22 -7.50
CA ASP A 2 -5.52 12.51 -8.94
C ASP A 2 -4.28 13.20 -9.53
N THR A 3 -3.53 13.91 -8.69
CA THR A 3 -2.21 14.50 -8.99
C THR A 3 -1.28 14.34 -7.78
N GLY A 4 0.03 14.51 -7.99
CA GLY A 4 1.03 14.44 -6.92
C GLY A 4 2.10 13.35 -7.12
N PRO A 5 3.11 13.31 -6.25
CA PRO A 5 4.10 12.24 -6.21
C PRO A 5 3.42 10.86 -6.08
N CYS A 6 3.87 9.87 -6.86
CA CYS A 6 3.37 8.50 -6.83
C CYS A 6 4.41 7.49 -7.31
N GLY A 7 4.09 6.21 -7.18
CA GLY A 7 4.97 5.13 -7.62
C GLY A 7 4.40 3.74 -7.32
N PRO A 8 5.07 2.68 -7.79
CA PRO A 8 4.77 1.33 -7.36
C PRO A 8 4.96 1.19 -5.85
N CYS A 9 4.15 0.37 -5.21
CA CYS A 9 4.24 0.08 -3.79
C CYS A 9 4.40 -1.42 -3.51
N SER A 10 4.89 -1.72 -2.32
CA SER A 10 4.88 -3.05 -1.74
C SER A 10 4.28 -2.96 -0.35
N GLU A 11 3.31 -3.82 -0.06
CA GLU A 11 2.59 -3.84 1.21
C GLU A 11 2.93 -5.10 2.01
N ILE A 12 3.00 -4.93 3.33
CA ILE A 12 3.28 -5.99 4.30
C ILE A 12 1.99 -6.27 5.06
N PHE A 13 1.58 -7.53 5.07
CA PHE A 13 0.37 -8.00 5.76
C PHE A 13 0.73 -8.91 6.94
N ILE A 14 -0.03 -8.80 8.03
CA ILE A 14 0.06 -9.68 9.20
C ILE A 14 -1.15 -10.61 9.23
N ASP A 15 -0.92 -11.91 9.28
CA ASP A 15 -1.97 -12.90 9.55
C ASP A 15 -2.33 -12.88 11.03
N ARG A 16 -3.59 -12.53 11.34
CA ARG A 16 -4.13 -12.46 12.70
C ARG A 16 -4.60 -13.80 13.25
N GLY A 17 -4.61 -14.85 12.44
CA GLY A 17 -5.01 -16.20 12.83
C GLY A 17 -6.26 -16.68 12.09
N GLU A 18 -6.45 -18.00 12.07
CA GLU A 18 -7.59 -18.67 11.43
C GLU A 18 -8.93 -18.41 12.11
N ASP A 19 -8.91 -17.87 13.33
CA ASP A 19 -10.09 -17.46 14.09
C ASP A 19 -10.72 -16.16 13.57
N VAL A 20 -9.99 -15.39 12.76
CA VAL A 20 -10.48 -14.20 12.07
C VAL A 20 -10.84 -14.57 10.63
N TRP A 21 -12.02 -14.15 10.17
CA TRP A 21 -12.44 -14.37 8.80
C TRP A 21 -11.64 -13.48 7.82
N GLY A 22 -11.20 -14.07 6.72
CA GLY A 22 -10.49 -13.38 5.64
C GLY A 22 -9.49 -14.28 4.93
N GLY A 23 -9.19 -13.94 3.69
CA GLY A 23 -8.21 -14.61 2.84
C GLY A 23 -7.00 -13.70 2.56
N PRO A 24 -5.91 -14.27 2.00
CA PRO A 24 -4.71 -13.50 1.68
C PRO A 24 -4.99 -12.41 0.62
N PRO A 25 -4.13 -11.38 0.52
CA PRO A 25 -4.26 -10.36 -0.52
C PRO A 25 -4.23 -10.99 -1.92
N GLY A 26 -5.13 -10.56 -2.80
CA GLY A 26 -5.39 -11.11 -4.13
C GLY A 26 -6.42 -12.25 -4.16
N SER A 27 -6.98 -12.66 -3.01
CA SER A 27 -8.01 -13.70 -2.94
C SER A 27 -9.43 -13.13 -2.93
N PRO A 28 -10.48 -13.93 -3.23
CA PRO A 28 -11.86 -13.45 -3.15
C PRO A 28 -12.31 -12.99 -1.75
N GLU A 29 -11.56 -13.36 -0.71
CA GLU A 29 -11.84 -13.03 0.69
C GLU A 29 -10.80 -12.01 1.24
N GLU A 30 -10.05 -11.32 0.38
CA GLU A 30 -9.01 -10.36 0.76
C GLU A 30 -9.51 -9.19 1.61
N ASP A 31 -10.80 -8.84 1.49
CA ASP A 31 -11.46 -7.79 2.28
C ASP A 31 -11.71 -8.19 3.75
N GLY A 32 -11.35 -9.41 4.13
CA GLY A 32 -11.48 -9.88 5.52
C GLY A 32 -10.37 -9.37 6.44
N ASP A 33 -10.68 -9.29 7.73
CA ASP A 33 -9.78 -8.75 8.76
C ASP A 33 -8.61 -9.67 9.14
N ARG A 34 -8.51 -10.88 8.54
CA ARG A 34 -7.46 -11.86 8.86
C ARG A 34 -6.08 -11.37 8.44
N PHE A 35 -5.94 -10.92 7.19
CA PHE A 35 -4.67 -10.42 6.66
C PHE A 35 -4.69 -8.90 6.74
N LEU A 36 -4.27 -8.37 7.88
CA LEU A 36 -4.27 -6.94 8.13
C LEU A 36 -3.06 -6.30 7.45
N GLU A 37 -3.30 -5.35 6.56
CA GLU A 37 -2.24 -4.50 6.01
C GLU A 37 -1.57 -3.72 7.16
N PHE A 38 -0.30 -4.00 7.39
CA PHE A 38 0.44 -3.43 8.51
C PHE A 38 1.27 -2.23 8.06
N TRP A 39 1.96 -2.36 6.92
CA TRP A 39 2.89 -1.34 6.45
C TRP A 39 2.91 -1.29 4.93
N ASN A 40 2.78 -0.07 4.38
CA ASN A 40 2.95 0.20 2.97
C ASN A 40 4.29 0.89 2.70
N LEU A 41 5.04 0.37 1.72
CA LEU A 41 6.30 0.90 1.22
C LEU A 41 6.09 1.40 -0.20
N VAL A 42 5.98 2.71 -0.38
CA VAL A 42 5.80 3.34 -1.68
C VAL A 42 7.17 3.76 -2.23
N PHE A 43 7.53 3.22 -3.39
CA PHE A 43 8.73 3.58 -4.12
C PHE A 43 8.40 4.73 -5.07
N MET A 44 8.51 5.96 -4.55
CA MET A 44 8.19 7.18 -5.29
C MET A 44 9.11 7.32 -6.50
N GLN A 45 8.52 7.25 -7.69
CA GLN A 45 9.24 7.29 -8.97
C GLN A 45 8.70 8.36 -9.90
N TYR A 46 7.43 8.76 -9.75
CA TYR A 46 6.74 9.63 -10.69
C TYR A 46 6.03 10.79 -9.99
N GLU A 47 5.78 11.85 -10.72
CA GLU A 47 4.81 12.89 -10.40
C GLU A 47 3.62 12.73 -11.37
N GLN A 48 2.43 12.49 -10.83
CA GLN A 48 1.20 12.44 -11.61
C GLN A 48 0.74 13.87 -11.91
N VAL A 49 0.87 14.28 -13.17
CA VAL A 49 0.52 15.64 -13.61
C VAL A 49 -0.96 15.72 -14.00
N THR A 50 -1.44 14.70 -14.73
CA THR A 50 -2.85 14.50 -15.12
C THR A 50 -3.17 13.02 -15.04
N LYS A 51 -4.43 12.58 -15.20
CA LYS A 51 -4.80 11.15 -15.11
C LYS A 51 -4.01 10.24 -16.06
N ASP A 52 -3.65 10.76 -17.22
CA ASP A 52 -2.98 9.99 -18.28
C ASP A 52 -1.48 10.29 -18.39
N GLU A 53 -0.97 11.29 -17.66
CA GLU A 53 0.42 11.75 -17.76
C GLU A 53 1.16 11.63 -16.42
N ARG A 54 2.31 10.96 -16.49
CA ARG A 54 3.29 10.81 -15.41
C ARG A 54 4.66 11.25 -15.90
N ILE A 55 5.37 11.99 -15.07
CA ILE A 55 6.77 12.38 -15.33
C ILE A 55 7.68 11.79 -14.25
N ASP A 56 8.92 11.47 -14.60
CA ASP A 56 9.89 10.91 -13.65
C ASP A 56 10.26 11.94 -12.58
N LEU A 57 10.33 11.51 -11.33
CA LEU A 57 10.86 12.32 -10.25
C LEU A 57 12.39 12.51 -10.44
N PRO A 58 12.94 13.69 -10.11
CA PRO A 58 14.38 13.93 -10.22
C PRO A 58 15.23 12.97 -9.40
N ARG A 59 14.65 12.43 -8.31
CA ARG A 59 15.28 11.48 -7.41
C ARG A 59 14.25 10.47 -6.93
N PRO A 60 14.39 9.17 -7.27
CA PRO A 60 13.59 8.12 -6.67
C PRO A 60 13.70 8.17 -5.15
N SER A 61 12.58 8.11 -4.47
CA SER A 61 12.47 8.26 -3.00
C SER A 61 11.61 7.15 -2.42
N ILE A 62 11.64 6.99 -1.09
CA ILE A 62 10.82 6.02 -0.38
C ILE A 62 9.88 6.79 0.56
N ASP A 63 8.59 6.52 0.43
CA ASP A 63 7.56 6.96 1.38
C ASP A 63 6.97 5.70 2.05
N THR A 64 6.79 5.74 3.37
CA THR A 64 6.29 4.57 4.10
C THR A 64 5.21 4.98 5.09
N GLY A 65 4.09 4.27 5.06
CA GLY A 65 2.96 4.49 5.97
C GLY A 65 2.67 3.23 6.79
N MET A 66 2.67 3.37 8.11
CA MET A 66 2.26 2.32 9.04
C MET A 66 1.14 2.86 9.91
N GLY A 67 -0.01 2.17 9.94
CA GLY A 67 -1.14 2.54 10.80
C GLY A 67 -0.76 2.31 12.27
N LEU A 68 -0.60 3.37 13.05
CA LEU A 68 -0.19 3.27 14.45
C LEU A 68 -1.22 2.49 15.29
N GLU A 69 -2.49 2.62 14.95
CA GLU A 69 -3.62 1.88 15.52
C GLU A 69 -3.60 0.38 15.24
N ARG A 70 -2.82 -0.07 14.24
CA ARG A 70 -2.67 -1.48 13.86
C ARG A 70 -1.49 -2.16 14.58
N MET A 71 -0.70 -1.41 15.34
CA MET A 71 0.43 -1.92 16.14
C MET A 71 0.07 -2.31 17.58
N ALA A 72 -1.11 -1.90 18.07
CA ALA A 72 -1.49 -1.97 19.48
C ALA A 72 -2.21 -3.27 19.87
#